data_AF-A0A7J3V096-F1
#
_entry.id   AF-A0A7J3V096-F1
#
_cell.length_a   1.000
_cell.length_b   1.000
_cell.length_c   1.000
_cell.angle_alpha   90.00
_cell.angle_beta   90.00
_cell.angle_gamma   90.00
#
_symmetry.space_group_name_H-M   'P 1'
#
loop_
_entity.id
_entity.type
_entity.pdbx_description
1 polymer ?
#
loop_
_entity_poly.entity_id
_entity_poly.type
_entity_poly.pdbx_seq_one_letter_code
_entity_poly.pdbx_strand_id
1 'polypeptide(L)'
;MGKIRIFVDSSDELGGQQYKYIAEKSVEDLGLGGSIDSIDMLIRVEEPVFIIVIRYKEVTGKSTLGDASYIDSRKNGIRITLSSEIFLGDALKALWSKYGRDRVEQIGRLEIFVSGADPEEVKGIRLSEKGYDLESRINELATRIIPEGFRVRNSLKKRGMITIIASEDPIKESWRELAARLEGDSHA
;
A
#
# COMPACT_ATOMS: atom_id res chain seq x y z
N MET A 1 5.25 -11.27 -7.71
CA MET A 1 4.68 -9.94 -7.45
C MET A 1 3.41 -9.84 -8.28
N GLY A 2 2.24 -9.67 -7.65
CA GLY A 2 1.00 -9.50 -8.42
C GLY A 2 1.10 -8.20 -9.23
N LYS A 3 0.69 -8.22 -10.50
CA LYS A 3 0.60 -6.98 -11.30
C LYS A 3 -0.54 -6.15 -10.72
N ILE A 4 -0.24 -4.96 -10.23
CA ILE A 4 -1.24 -3.98 -9.81
C ILE A 4 -1.93 -3.45 -11.06
N ARG A 5 -3.25 -3.27 -11.00
CA ARG A 5 -4.00 -2.67 -12.10
C ARG A 5 -4.04 -1.16 -11.92
N ILE A 6 -3.45 -0.43 -12.85
CA ILE A 6 -3.47 1.04 -12.83
C ILE A 6 -4.10 1.52 -14.13
N PHE A 7 -5.25 2.19 -14.01
CA PHE A 7 -5.99 2.78 -15.11
C PHE A 7 -5.90 4.31 -15.03
N VAL A 8 -5.68 4.94 -16.18
CA VAL A 8 -5.58 6.40 -16.29
C VAL A 8 -6.41 6.87 -17.47
N ASP A 9 -7.46 7.61 -17.18
CA ASP A 9 -8.25 8.38 -18.14
C ASP A 9 -7.83 9.85 -18.02
N SER A 10 -7.04 10.34 -18.98
CA SER A 10 -6.51 11.71 -18.98
C SER A 10 -6.85 12.43 -20.28
N SER A 11 -7.21 13.72 -20.20
CA SER A 11 -7.31 14.56 -21.40
C SER A 11 -5.95 14.94 -21.99
N ASP A 12 -4.87 14.83 -21.20
CA ASP A 12 -3.49 14.87 -21.66
C ASP A 12 -2.85 13.48 -21.51
N GLU A 13 -2.65 12.77 -22.62
CA GLU A 13 -2.13 11.41 -22.63
C GLU A 13 -0.71 11.35 -22.03
N LEU A 14 0.16 12.33 -22.34
CA LEU A 14 1.55 12.33 -21.86
C LEU A 14 1.60 12.56 -20.35
N GLY A 15 0.87 13.56 -19.84
CA GLY A 15 0.73 13.78 -18.41
C GLY A 15 0.12 12.57 -17.70
N GLY A 16 -0.89 11.93 -18.30
CA GLY A 16 -1.49 10.71 -17.78
C GLY A 16 -0.49 9.55 -17.60
N GLN A 17 0.39 9.31 -18.58
CA GLN A 17 1.44 8.30 -18.46
C GLN A 17 2.46 8.63 -17.36
N GLN A 18 2.75 9.92 -17.13
CA GLN A 18 3.62 10.33 -16.03
C GLN A 18 2.97 10.03 -14.67
N TYR A 19 1.68 10.33 -14.49
CA TYR A 19 0.97 9.97 -13.25
C TYR A 19 0.89 8.46 -13.04
N LYS A 20 0.73 7.68 -14.12
CA LYS A 20 0.83 6.22 -14.04
C LYS A 20 2.17 5.77 -13.47
N TYR A 21 3.27 6.31 -14.00
CA TYR A 21 4.62 6.00 -13.53
C TYR A 21 4.84 6.41 -12.07
N ILE A 22 4.35 7.60 -11.67
CA ILE A 22 4.42 8.08 -10.28
C ILE A 22 3.65 7.14 -9.35
N ALA A 23 2.47 6.66 -9.76
CA ALA A 23 1.69 5.71 -8.97
C ALA A 23 2.42 4.37 -8.83
N GLU A 24 2.97 3.82 -9.92
CA GLU A 24 3.76 2.58 -9.89
C GLU A 24 4.94 2.67 -8.93
N LYS A 25 5.72 3.76 -9.01
CA LYS A 25 6.88 4.00 -8.15
C LYS A 25 6.49 4.24 -6.70
N SER A 26 5.45 5.03 -6.46
CA SER A 26 4.99 5.29 -5.09
C SER A 26 4.50 4.03 -4.40
N VAL A 27 3.86 3.10 -5.13
CA VAL A 27 3.45 1.81 -4.58
C VAL A 27 4.65 0.93 -4.24
N GLU A 28 5.67 0.91 -5.10
CA GLU A 28 6.93 0.19 -4.85
C GLU A 28 7.64 0.76 -3.60
N ASP A 29 7.83 2.07 -3.54
CA ASP A 29 8.53 2.76 -2.46
C ASP A 29 7.84 2.57 -1.09
N LEU A 30 6.50 2.52 -1.07
CA LEU A 30 5.72 2.33 0.15
C LEU A 30 5.54 0.85 0.53
N GLY A 31 6.04 -0.08 -0.29
CA GLY A 31 5.88 -1.52 -0.07
C GLY A 31 4.43 -2.00 -0.14
N LEU A 32 3.60 -1.33 -0.93
CA LEU A 32 2.16 -1.57 -1.04
C LEU A 32 1.79 -2.60 -2.13
N GLY A 33 2.79 -3.16 -2.82
CA GLY A 33 2.63 -4.07 -3.96
C GLY A 33 1.67 -5.25 -3.77
N GLY A 34 1.59 -5.80 -2.56
CA GLY A 34 0.68 -6.91 -2.21
C GLY A 34 -0.68 -6.48 -1.65
N SER A 35 -0.84 -5.18 -1.37
CA SER A 35 -2.00 -4.62 -0.68
C SER A 35 -2.94 -3.86 -1.62
N ILE A 36 -2.44 -3.31 -2.74
CA ILE A 36 -3.25 -2.60 -3.73
C ILE A 36 -3.86 -3.57 -4.73
N ASP A 37 -5.17 -3.44 -4.96
CA ASP A 37 -5.91 -4.16 -6.00
C ASP A 37 -5.96 -3.34 -7.30
N SER A 38 -6.34 -2.06 -7.21
CA SER A 38 -6.31 -1.11 -8.34
C SER A 38 -6.09 0.34 -7.93
N ILE A 39 -5.60 1.13 -8.88
CA ILE A 39 -5.58 2.59 -8.84
C ILE A 39 -6.20 3.10 -10.14
N ASP A 40 -7.32 3.80 -10.03
CA ASP A 40 -8.05 4.37 -11.15
C ASP A 40 -7.95 5.90 -11.06
N MET A 41 -7.42 6.55 -12.10
CA MET A 41 -7.19 7.99 -12.14
C MET A 41 -7.97 8.61 -13.29
N LEU A 42 -8.75 9.65 -13.00
CA LEU A 42 -9.36 10.54 -13.99
C LEU A 42 -8.72 11.92 -13.87
N ILE A 43 -8.17 12.41 -14.98
CA ILE A 43 -7.43 13.66 -15.05
C ILE A 43 -8.03 14.51 -16.16
N ARG A 44 -8.45 15.72 -15.83
CA ARG A 44 -8.89 16.72 -16.81
C ARG A 44 -8.08 18.00 -16.59
N VAL A 45 -7.53 18.54 -17.68
CA VAL A 45 -6.72 19.77 -17.65
C VAL A 45 -7.60 21.00 -17.90
N GLU A 46 -8.61 20.85 -18.75
CA GLU A 46 -9.55 21.91 -19.15
C GLU A 46 -10.49 22.30 -18.01
N GLU A 47 -10.91 21.31 -17.23
CA GLU A 47 -11.52 21.48 -15.93
C GLU A 47 -10.51 20.92 -14.93
N PRO A 48 -9.80 21.74 -14.13
CA PRO A 48 -8.65 21.30 -13.33
C PRO A 48 -9.09 20.39 -12.19
N VAL A 49 -9.44 19.15 -12.51
CA VAL A 49 -9.93 18.11 -11.61
C VAL A 49 -9.12 16.84 -11.78
N PHE A 50 -8.73 16.28 -10.65
CA PHE A 50 -7.99 15.05 -10.51
C PHE A 50 -8.77 14.14 -9.56
N ILE A 51 -9.29 13.04 -10.07
CA ILE A 51 -10.01 12.04 -9.27
C ILE A 51 -9.14 10.80 -9.21
N ILE A 52 -8.92 10.29 -8.00
CA ILE A 52 -8.22 9.03 -7.77
C ILE A 52 -9.08 8.11 -6.91
N VAL A 53 -9.20 6.86 -7.35
CA VAL A 53 -9.81 5.77 -6.61
C VAL A 53 -8.74 4.72 -6.36
N ILE A 54 -8.42 4.46 -5.10
CA ILE A 54 -7.47 3.42 -4.69
C ILE A 54 -8.26 2.31 -4.01
N ARG A 55 -8.20 1.10 -4.58
CA ARG A 55 -8.77 -0.11 -3.99
C ARG A 55 -7.67 -0.96 -3.41
N TYR A 56 -7.88 -1.42 -2.19
CA TYR A 56 -6.87 -2.17 -1.46
C TYR A 56 -7.50 -3.25 -0.58
N LYS A 57 -6.72 -4.31 -0.37
CA LYS A 57 -7.06 -5.35 0.60
C LYS A 57 -6.87 -4.77 1.98
N GLU A 58 -7.97 -4.51 2.65
CA GLU A 58 -7.94 -4.33 4.09
C GLU A 58 -7.32 -5.57 4.69
N VAL A 59 -6.09 -5.43 5.16
CA VAL A 59 -5.51 -6.45 5.99
C VAL A 59 -6.14 -6.15 7.36
N THR A 60 -7.14 -6.92 7.75
CA THR A 60 -7.66 -6.90 9.12
C THR A 60 -7.12 -8.15 9.81
N GLY A 61 -6.32 -7.99 10.86
CA GLY A 61 -6.06 -9.09 11.80
C GLY A 61 -4.72 -9.82 11.73
N LYS A 62 -3.72 -9.37 10.96
CA LYS A 62 -2.36 -9.95 11.06
C LYS A 62 -1.57 -9.32 12.20
N SER A 63 -1.99 -9.63 13.43
CA SER A 63 -1.40 -9.06 14.65
C SER A 63 -0.08 -9.73 15.05
N THR A 64 0.25 -10.88 14.46
CA THR A 64 1.44 -11.65 14.79
C THR A 64 2.30 -11.98 13.58
N LEU A 65 3.58 -12.30 13.83
CA LEU A 65 4.51 -12.79 12.83
C LEU A 65 4.01 -14.10 12.18
N GLY A 66 3.37 -14.97 12.95
CA GLY A 66 2.76 -16.21 12.43
C GLY A 66 1.66 -15.95 11.40
N ASP A 67 0.82 -14.94 11.61
CA ASP A 67 -0.23 -14.59 10.66
C ASP A 67 0.35 -13.93 9.39
N ALA A 68 1.46 -13.19 9.54
CA ALA A 68 2.10 -12.42 8.50
C ALA A 68 3.11 -13.19 7.66
N SER A 69 3.49 -14.40 8.04
CA SER A 69 4.58 -15.14 7.41
C SER A 69 4.37 -16.64 7.36
N TYR A 70 5.16 -17.29 6.53
CA TYR A 70 5.43 -18.72 6.59
C TYR A 70 6.78 -18.94 7.29
N ILE A 71 6.83 -19.82 8.29
CA ILE A 71 8.00 -20.02 9.15
C ILE A 71 8.46 -21.48 9.06
N ASP A 72 9.70 -21.67 8.61
CA ASP A 72 10.37 -22.96 8.52
C ASP A 72 11.50 -23.09 9.55
N SER A 73 11.58 -24.24 10.20
CA SER A 73 12.79 -24.63 10.93
C SER A 73 13.94 -24.89 9.96
N ARG A 74 15.14 -24.43 10.31
CA ARG A 74 16.38 -24.67 9.56
C ARG A 74 17.47 -25.12 10.53
N LYS A 75 18.59 -25.61 9.98
CA LYS A 75 19.77 -25.91 10.80
C LYS A 75 20.22 -24.61 11.48
N ASN A 76 20.29 -24.62 12.81
CA ASN A 76 20.71 -23.50 13.66
C ASN A 76 19.77 -22.28 13.68
N GLY A 77 18.48 -22.43 13.36
CA GLY A 77 17.53 -21.31 13.48
C GLY A 77 16.25 -21.52 12.68
N ILE A 78 15.65 -20.42 12.25
CA ILE A 78 14.43 -20.42 11.44
C ILE A 78 14.57 -19.52 10.22
N ARG A 79 13.81 -19.83 9.18
CA ARG A 79 13.56 -18.94 8.03
C ARG A 79 12.12 -18.46 8.08
N ILE A 80 11.95 -17.16 7.97
CA ILE A 80 10.66 -16.47 7.96
C ILE A 80 10.48 -15.88 6.57
N THR A 81 9.40 -16.24 5.88
CA THR A 81 9.02 -15.69 4.59
C THR A 81 7.75 -14.87 4.74
N LEU A 82 7.86 -13.55 4.66
CA LEU A 82 6.74 -12.63 4.85
C LEU A 82 5.79 -12.67 3.66
N SER A 83 4.49 -12.53 3.95
CA SER A 83 3.44 -12.49 2.92
C SER A 83 3.37 -11.15 2.16
N SER A 84 3.96 -10.09 2.70
CA SER A 84 4.02 -8.76 2.07
C SER A 84 5.16 -7.93 2.64
N GLU A 85 5.71 -7.04 1.81
CA GLU A 85 6.81 -6.13 2.16
C GLU A 85 6.40 -5.10 3.22
N ILE A 86 5.11 -4.81 3.33
CA ILE A 86 4.56 -3.92 4.36
C ILE A 86 4.95 -4.38 5.78
N PHE A 87 5.09 -5.69 6.00
CA PHE A 87 5.45 -6.27 7.29
C PHE A 87 6.95 -6.28 7.56
N LEU A 88 7.79 -6.08 6.55
CA LEU A 88 9.24 -6.29 6.66
C LEU A 88 9.87 -5.41 7.74
N GLY A 89 9.57 -4.11 7.71
CA GLY A 89 10.13 -3.17 8.68
C GLY A 89 9.74 -3.51 10.12
N ASP A 90 8.49 -3.90 10.35
CA ASP A 90 7.98 -4.24 11.68
C ASP A 90 8.46 -5.60 12.16
N ALA A 91 8.50 -6.58 11.28
CA ALA A 91 9.10 -7.88 11.56
C ALA A 91 10.57 -7.72 11.98
N LEU A 92 11.37 -6.96 11.23
CA LEU A 92 12.77 -6.70 11.56
C LEU A 92 12.91 -5.99 12.90
N LYS A 93 12.13 -4.93 13.16
CA LYS A 93 12.15 -4.23 14.46
C LYS A 93 11.81 -5.17 15.62
N ALA A 94 10.76 -5.97 15.49
CA ALA A 94 10.32 -6.90 16.53
C ALA A 94 11.37 -8.00 16.76
N LEU A 95 11.92 -8.57 15.69
CA LEU A 95 12.95 -9.61 15.76
C LEU A 95 14.26 -9.07 16.35
N TRP A 96 14.71 -7.89 15.94
CA TRP A 96 15.89 -7.24 16.52
C TRP A 96 15.70 -6.92 18.00
N SER A 97 14.50 -6.49 18.40
CA SER A 97 14.19 -6.23 19.80
C SER A 97 14.24 -7.49 20.66
N LYS A 98 13.87 -8.66 20.11
CA LYS A 98 13.81 -9.92 20.85
C LYS A 98 15.12 -10.72 20.81
N TYR A 99 15.77 -10.80 19.65
CA TYR A 99 16.92 -11.67 19.40
C TYR A 99 18.24 -10.92 19.21
N GLY A 100 18.21 -9.59 19.07
CA GLY A 100 19.38 -8.77 18.75
C GLY A 100 19.69 -8.73 17.24
N ARG A 101 20.45 -7.71 16.81
CA ARG A 101 20.80 -7.51 15.40
C ARG A 101 21.71 -8.61 14.85
N ASP A 102 22.66 -9.09 15.65
CA ASP A 102 23.65 -10.10 15.23
C ASP A 102 23.05 -11.46 14.89
N ARG A 103 21.81 -11.72 15.34
CA ARG A 103 21.10 -13.00 15.12
C ARG A 103 20.03 -12.93 14.04
N VAL A 104 19.78 -11.76 13.45
CA VAL A 104 18.68 -11.53 12.51
C VAL A 104 19.25 -10.99 11.21
N GLU A 105 19.14 -11.79 10.14
CA GLU A 105 19.69 -11.47 8.82
C GLU A 105 18.56 -11.43 7.79
N GLN A 106 18.47 -10.35 7.00
CA GLN A 106 17.58 -10.31 5.84
C GLN A 106 18.29 -11.00 4.65
N ILE A 107 17.95 -12.26 4.41
CA ILE A 107 18.58 -13.10 3.37
C ILE A 107 17.89 -12.98 2.00
N GLY A 108 16.78 -12.26 1.92
CA GLY A 108 16.06 -11.98 0.68
C GLY A 108 15.04 -10.86 0.86
N ARG A 109 14.33 -10.47 -0.20
CA ARG A 109 13.40 -9.33 -0.16
C ARG A 109 12.34 -9.46 0.93
N LEU A 110 11.73 -10.63 1.06
CA LEU A 110 10.71 -10.94 2.07
C LEU A 110 11.19 -11.99 3.06
N GLU A 111 12.48 -12.31 3.06
CA GLU A 111 13.02 -13.47 3.77
C GLU A 111 13.99 -13.03 4.85
N ILE A 112 13.74 -13.51 6.07
CA ILE A 112 14.54 -13.23 7.25
C ILE A 112 15.00 -14.56 7.84
N PHE A 113 16.28 -14.66 8.15
CA PHE A 113 16.83 -15.76 8.93
C PHE A 113 17.07 -15.31 10.37
N VAL A 114 16.69 -16.15 11.33
CA VAL A 114 16.93 -15.89 12.76
C VAL A 114 17.67 -17.05 13.39
N SER A 115 18.94 -16.82 13.76
CA SER A 115 19.82 -17.81 14.35
C SER A 115 19.33 -18.21 15.75
N GLY A 116 19.22 -19.51 16.02
CA GLY A 116 18.88 -20.08 17.33
C GLY A 116 17.50 -19.71 17.88
N ALA A 117 16.57 -19.29 17.02
CA ALA A 117 15.19 -19.03 17.41
C ALA A 117 14.33 -20.29 17.29
N ASP A 118 13.29 -20.36 18.12
CA ASP A 118 12.26 -21.40 18.05
C ASP A 118 11.06 -20.93 17.20
N PRO A 119 10.52 -21.75 16.28
CA PRO A 119 9.40 -21.36 15.43
C PRO A 119 8.14 -20.95 16.20
N GLU A 120 7.78 -21.65 17.28
CA GLU A 120 6.56 -21.37 18.05
C GLU A 120 6.69 -20.05 18.81
N GLU A 121 7.88 -19.78 19.35
CA GLU A 121 8.17 -18.50 19.98
C GLU A 121 8.09 -17.30 19.02
N VAL A 122 8.43 -17.50 17.75
CA VAL A 122 8.40 -16.44 16.73
C VAL A 122 6.99 -16.20 16.20
N LYS A 123 6.19 -17.26 16.04
CA LYS A 123 4.80 -17.13 15.59
C LYS A 123 4.01 -16.16 16.46
N GLY A 124 4.17 -16.23 17.78
CA GLY A 124 3.46 -15.38 18.74
C GLY A 124 3.95 -13.93 18.87
N ILE A 125 5.03 -13.55 18.18
CA ILE A 125 5.55 -12.18 18.27
C ILE A 125 4.53 -11.23 17.65
N ARG A 126 4.05 -10.28 18.45
CA ARG A 126 3.15 -9.23 17.96
C ARG A 126 3.91 -8.28 17.05
N LEU A 127 3.35 -8.06 15.86
CA LEU A 127 3.74 -6.95 15.01
C LEU A 127 3.08 -5.68 15.56
N SER A 128 3.79 -4.56 15.51
CA SER A 128 3.23 -3.32 16.02
C SER A 128 2.01 -2.93 15.18
N GLU A 129 0.92 -2.51 15.82
CA GLU A 129 -0.22 -1.92 15.09
C GLU A 129 0.20 -0.67 14.30
N LYS A 130 1.31 -0.02 14.70
CA LYS A 130 1.82 1.23 14.11
C LYS A 130 2.55 1.09 12.78
N GLY A 131 3.33 0.03 12.55
CA GLY A 131 3.97 -0.15 11.23
C GLY A 131 3.09 -0.88 10.22
N TYR A 132 1.93 -1.34 10.69
CA TYR A 132 0.77 -1.74 9.93
C TYR A 132 -0.21 -0.58 9.67
N ASP A 133 0.23 0.68 9.65
CA ASP A 133 -0.67 1.76 9.25
C ASP A 133 -0.84 1.78 7.72
N LEU A 134 -1.50 0.73 7.21
CA LEU A 134 -1.91 0.63 5.82
C LEU A 134 -2.71 1.87 5.44
N GLU A 135 -3.55 2.38 6.33
CA GLU A 135 -4.31 3.59 6.07
C GLU A 135 -3.41 4.81 5.89
N SER A 136 -2.44 5.06 6.78
CA SER A 136 -1.48 6.16 6.61
C SER A 136 -0.68 5.99 5.33
N ARG A 137 -0.24 4.77 4.97
CA ARG A 137 0.49 4.54 3.71
C ARG A 137 -0.39 4.75 2.48
N ILE A 138 -1.67 4.40 2.53
CA ILE A 138 -2.64 4.67 1.45
C ILE A 138 -2.88 6.18 1.31
N ASN A 139 -3.01 6.91 2.43
CA ASN A 139 -3.13 8.37 2.42
C ASN A 139 -1.84 9.04 1.90
N GLU A 140 -0.67 8.52 2.29
CA GLU A 140 0.63 8.97 1.78
C GLU A 140 0.75 8.71 0.27
N LEU A 141 0.37 7.51 -0.19
CA LEU A 141 0.31 7.16 -1.61
C LEU A 141 -0.55 8.16 -2.40
N ALA A 142 -1.77 8.42 -1.95
CA ALA A 142 -2.65 9.39 -2.59
C ALA A 142 -2.02 10.79 -2.62
N THR A 143 -1.36 11.20 -1.54
CA THR A 143 -0.72 12.52 -1.45
C THR A 143 0.46 12.66 -2.41
N ARG A 144 1.24 11.59 -2.65
CA ARG A 144 2.34 11.58 -3.63
C ARG A 144 1.85 11.62 -5.08
N ILE A 145 0.67 11.08 -5.36
CA ILE A 145 0.10 11.02 -6.71
C ILE A 145 -0.65 12.31 -7.06
N ILE A 146 -1.42 12.87 -6.12
CA ILE A 146 -2.24 14.06 -6.37
C ILE A 146 -1.34 15.28 -6.63
N PRO A 147 -1.61 16.09 -7.68
CA PRO A 147 -0.82 17.29 -7.98
C PRO A 147 -0.81 18.27 -6.80
N GLU A 148 0.35 18.88 -6.53
CA GLU A 148 0.50 19.83 -5.41
C GLU A 148 -0.38 21.09 -5.53
N GLY A 149 -0.68 21.53 -6.77
CA GLY A 149 -1.54 22.67 -7.05
C GLY A 149 -3.01 22.44 -6.65
N PHE A 150 -3.43 21.19 -6.50
CA PHE A 150 -4.83 20.81 -6.32
C PHE A 150 -5.15 20.74 -4.82
N ARG A 151 -5.41 21.92 -4.25
CA ARG A 151 -5.57 22.12 -2.80
C ARG A 151 -7.00 21.91 -2.30
N VAL A 152 -8.01 22.06 -3.18
CA VAL A 152 -9.40 21.76 -2.81
C VAL A 152 -9.61 20.26 -2.91
N ARG A 153 -9.79 19.60 -1.76
CA ARG A 153 -9.89 18.12 -1.69
C ARG A 153 -11.19 17.69 -1.05
N ASN A 154 -11.83 16.68 -1.64
CA ASN A 154 -12.90 15.92 -1.02
C ASN A 154 -12.50 14.45 -1.03
N SER A 155 -12.38 13.86 0.17
CA SER A 155 -12.07 12.45 0.33
C SER A 155 -13.30 11.70 0.84
N LEU A 156 -13.60 10.58 0.20
CA LEU A 156 -14.58 9.61 0.64
C LEU A 156 -13.86 8.29 0.90
N LYS A 157 -14.04 7.76 2.10
CA LYS A 157 -13.48 6.47 2.51
C LYS A 157 -14.60 5.45 2.62
N LYS A 158 -14.40 4.29 2.00
CA LYS A 158 -15.23 3.08 2.17
C LYS A 158 -14.32 1.90 2.55
N ARG A 159 -14.91 0.78 2.96
CA ARG A 159 -14.14 -0.41 3.34
C ARG A 159 -13.26 -0.87 2.17
N GLY A 160 -11.95 -0.91 2.35
CA GLY A 160 -10.98 -1.29 1.30
C GLY A 160 -10.89 -0.34 0.11
N MET A 161 -11.35 0.91 0.24
CA MET A 161 -11.32 1.88 -0.86
C MET A 161 -11.24 3.33 -0.36
N ILE A 162 -10.44 4.14 -1.02
CA ILE A 162 -10.43 5.60 -0.86
C ILE A 162 -10.64 6.26 -2.21
N THR A 163 -11.52 7.24 -2.25
CA THR A 163 -11.80 8.11 -3.39
C THR A 163 -11.42 9.52 -3.01
N ILE A 164 -10.59 10.19 -3.81
CA ILE A 164 -10.24 11.60 -3.60
C ILE A 164 -10.50 12.37 -4.88
N ILE A 165 -11.31 13.42 -4.76
CA ILE A 165 -11.47 14.47 -5.76
C ILE A 165 -10.57 15.61 -5.32
N ALA A 166 -9.62 16.00 -6.15
CA ALA A 166 -8.76 17.14 -5.96
C ALA A 166 -8.97 18.13 -7.11
N SER A 167 -8.95 19.43 -6.82
CA SER A 167 -9.09 20.49 -7.80
C SER A 167 -8.40 21.79 -7.35
N GLU A 168 -8.14 22.67 -8.30
CA GLU A 168 -7.78 24.08 -8.04
C GLU A 168 -9.01 24.92 -7.66
N ASP A 169 -10.19 24.54 -8.18
CA ASP A 169 -11.47 25.23 -8.01
C ASP A 169 -12.38 24.51 -6.99
N PRO A 170 -13.46 25.17 -6.51
CA PRO A 170 -14.50 24.50 -5.73
C PRO A 170 -15.07 23.28 -6.46
N ILE A 171 -15.18 22.16 -5.72
CA ILE A 171 -15.62 20.88 -6.28
C ILE A 171 -17.08 20.94 -6.72
N LYS A 172 -17.32 20.69 -8.01
CA LYS A 172 -18.64 20.64 -8.64
C LYS A 172 -19.36 19.32 -8.38
N GLU A 173 -20.70 19.34 -8.44
CA GLU A 173 -21.52 18.12 -8.30
C GLU A 173 -21.24 17.12 -9.42
N SER A 174 -21.05 17.59 -10.66
CA SER A 174 -20.70 16.73 -11.80
C SER A 174 -19.42 15.91 -11.57
N TRP A 175 -18.44 16.46 -10.84
CA TRP A 175 -17.21 15.74 -10.50
C TRP A 175 -17.44 14.68 -9.41
N ARG A 176 -18.41 14.90 -8.51
CA ARG A 176 -18.84 13.89 -7.53
C ARG A 176 -19.53 12.72 -8.23
N GLU A 177 -20.35 12.99 -9.23
CA GLU A 177 -20.98 11.96 -10.06
C GLU A 177 -19.94 11.15 -10.85
N LEU A 178 -18.93 11.81 -11.43
CA LEU A 178 -17.82 11.13 -12.10
C LEU A 178 -17.06 10.22 -11.14
N ALA A 179 -16.74 10.70 -9.93
CA ALA A 179 -16.10 9.87 -8.91
C ALA A 179 -16.94 8.65 -8.55
N ALA A 180 -18.25 8.81 -8.36
CA ALA A 180 -19.16 7.70 -8.08
C ALA A 180 -19.23 6.67 -9.22
N ARG A 181 -19.10 7.09 -10.48
CA ARG A 181 -19.01 6.17 -11.63
C ARG A 181 -17.70 5.39 -11.60
N LEU A 182 -16.56 6.06 -11.38
CA LEU A 182 -15.26 5.39 -11.21
C LEU A 182 -15.29 4.37 -10.05
N GLU A 183 -16.00 4.66 -8.96
CA GLU A 183 -16.20 3.70 -7.86
C GLU A 183 -17.00 2.45 -8.29
N GLY A 184 -17.91 2.59 -9.24
CA GLY A 184 -18.74 1.49 -9.76
C GLY A 184 -18.06 0.67 -10.86
N ASP A 185 -17.16 1.29 -11.61
CA ASP A 185 -16.38 0.66 -12.67
C ASP A 185 -15.31 -0.26 -12.05
N SER A 186 -15.75 -1.43 -11.62
CA SER A 186 -14.83 -2.54 -11.37
C SER A 186 -14.46 -3.10 -12.73
N HIS A 187 -13.36 -2.63 -13.33
CA HIS A 187 -12.80 -3.24 -14.53
C HIS A 187 -12.56 -4.73 -14.23
N ALA A 188 -13.46 -5.58 -14.74
CA ALA A 188 -13.50 -7.02 -14.51
C ALA A 188 -12.28 -7.70 -15.14
#